data_AF-A0A2V9Y0A2-F1
#
_entry.id   AF-A0A2V9Y0A2-F1
#
_cell.length_a   1.000
_cell.length_b   1.000
_cell.length_c   1.000
_cell.angle_alpha   90.00
_cell.angle_beta   90.00
_cell.angle_gamma   90.00
#
_symmetry.space_group_name_H-M   'P 1'
#
loop_
_entity.id
_entity.type
_entity.pdbx_description
1 polymer ?
#
loop_
_entity_poly.entity_id
_entity_poly.type
_entity_poly.pdbx_seq_one_letter_code
_entity_poly.pdbx_strand_id
1 'polypeptide(L)' 'MMRGASPQHLATAHAAIVDEVTRDGKRWISETVANGHSVIRMMVISYLTGENHLRELEKALINAVRVLAFRAKVG' A
#
# COMPACT_ATOMS: atom_id res chain seq x y z
N MET A 1 11.42 4.98 -7.37
CA MET A 1 10.84 4.21 -8.48
C MET A 1 11.49 2.84 -8.53
N MET A 2 10.73 1.74 -8.44
CA MET A 2 11.24 0.41 -8.79
C MET A 2 11.51 0.38 -10.30
N ARG A 3 12.74 0.72 -10.72
CA ARG A 3 13.15 0.65 -12.13
C ARG A 3 13.22 -0.82 -12.55
N GLY A 4 12.43 -1.21 -13.56
CA GLY A 4 12.50 -2.53 -14.20
C GLY A 4 11.38 -3.53 -13.88
N ALA A 5 10.41 -3.18 -13.02
CA ALA A 5 9.23 -4.04 -12.83
C ALA A 5 8.25 -3.88 -14.00
N SER A 6 7.75 -4.99 -14.54
CA SER A 6 6.66 -4.94 -15.52
C SER A 6 5.42 -4.28 -14.91
N PRO A 7 4.55 -3.64 -15.71
CA PRO A 7 3.31 -3.06 -15.20
C PRO A 7 2.47 -4.06 -14.39
N GLN A 8 2.48 -5.34 -14.78
CA GLN A 8 1.79 -6.43 -14.10
C GLN A 8 2.44 -6.74 -12.73
N HIS A 9 3.77 -6.76 -12.64
CA HIS A 9 4.46 -6.94 -11.36
C HIS A 9 4.19 -5.76 -10.42
N LEU A 10 4.15 -4.53 -10.92
CA LEU A 10 3.78 -3.36 -10.12
C LEU A 10 2.34 -3.44 -9.62
N ALA A 11 1.38 -3.82 -10.47
CA ALA A 11 0.00 -3.98 -10.08
C ALA A 11 -0.17 -5.06 -8.99
N THR A 12 0.50 -6.21 -9.16
CA THR A 12 0.51 -7.29 -8.18
C THR A 12 1.09 -6.83 -6.84
N ALA A 13 2.19 -6.08 -6.87
CA ALA A 13 2.80 -5.53 -5.67
C ALA A 13 1.89 -4.51 -4.97
N HIS A 14 1.20 -3.63 -5.70
CA HIS A 14 0.25 -2.69 -5.11
C HIS A 14 -0.94 -3.39 -4.47
N ALA A 15 -1.53 -4.39 -5.13
CA ALA A 15 -2.62 -5.20 -4.57
C ALA A 15 -2.17 -5.87 -3.25
N ALA A 16 -0.99 -6.49 -3.24
CA ALA A 16 -0.46 -7.12 -2.03
C ALA A 16 -0.22 -6.12 -0.88
N ILE A 17 0.21 -4.88 -1.19
CA ILE A 17 0.35 -3.82 -0.18
C ILE A 17 -1.02 -3.41 0.36
N VAL A 18 -2.03 -3.23 -0.49
CA VAL A 18 -3.39 -2.89 -0.06
C VAL A 18 -3.95 -3.98 0.83
N ASP A 19 -3.82 -5.24 0.44
CA ASP A 19 -4.28 -6.39 1.24
C ASP A 19 -3.58 -6.44 2.60
N GLU A 20 -2.28 -6.19 2.65
CA GLU A 20 -1.51 -6.19 3.89
C GLU A 20 -1.90 -5.04 4.83
N VAL A 21 -2.06 -3.83 4.31
CA VAL A 21 -2.41 -2.64 5.11
C VAL A 21 -3.85 -2.70 5.62
N THR A 22 -4.77 -3.27 4.83
CA THR A 22 -6.20 -3.33 5.19
C THR A 22 -6.57 -4.56 6.01
N ARG A 23 -5.69 -5.57 6.11
CA ARG A 23 -5.96 -6.85 6.79
C ARG A 23 -6.46 -6.71 8.23
N ASP A 24 -5.93 -5.74 8.98
CA ASP A 24 -6.28 -5.55 10.40
C ASP A 24 -7.56 -4.72 10.61
N GLY A 25 -8.17 -4.23 9.53
CA GLY A 25 -9.37 -3.40 9.55
C GLY A 25 -9.18 -2.00 10.12
N LYS A 26 -7.97 -1.60 10.54
CA LYS A 26 -7.73 -0.29 11.17
C LYS A 26 -7.52 0.83 10.16
N ARG A 27 -7.17 0.49 8.92
CA ARG A 27 -6.98 1.45 7.82
C ARG A 27 -7.69 0.95 6.57
N TRP A 28 -8.15 1.90 5.77
CA TRP A 28 -8.73 1.63 4.45
C TRP A 28 -7.97 2.41 3.38
N ILE A 29 -7.31 1.68 2.49
CA ILE A 29 -6.69 2.21 1.27
C ILE A 29 -7.14 1.34 0.10
N SER A 30 -6.89 1.80 -1.11
CA SER A 30 -7.22 1.04 -2.32
C SER A 30 -6.15 1.26 -3.37
N GLU A 31 -6.25 0.52 -4.45
CA GLU A 31 -5.46 0.65 -5.65
C GLU A 31 -6.38 1.01 -6.82
N THR A 32 -5.80 1.63 -7.85
CA THR A 32 -6.50 1.95 -9.09
C THR A 32 -5.49 2.09 -10.21
N VAL A 33 -5.96 2.39 -11.42
CA VAL A 33 -5.14 2.74 -12.57
C VAL A 33 -5.25 4.23 -12.83
N ALA A 34 -4.11 4.92 -12.87
CA ALA A 34 -4.01 6.32 -13.26
C ALA A 34 -2.98 6.44 -14.39
N ASN A 35 -3.38 7.06 -15.51
CA ASN A 35 -2.53 7.19 -16.70
C ASN A 35 -1.90 5.85 -17.17
N GLY A 36 -2.67 4.76 -17.15
CA GLY A 36 -2.19 3.43 -17.55
C GLY A 36 -1.27 2.74 -16.53
N HIS A 37 -1.00 3.36 -15.38
CA HIS A 37 -0.17 2.79 -14.33
C HIS A 37 -0.99 2.42 -13.09
N SER A 38 -0.73 1.26 -12.52
CA SER A 38 -1.27 0.93 -11.19
C SER A 38 -0.70 1.90 -10.15
N VAL A 39 -1.55 2.38 -9.27
CA VAL A 39 -1.22 3.29 -8.16
C VAL A 39 -1.98 2.91 -6.91
N ILE A 40 -1.43 3.23 -5.74
CA ILE A 40 -2.15 3.16 -4.47
C ILE A 40 -2.86 4.50 -4.24
N ARG A 41 -4.17 4.42 -4.01
CA ARG A 41 -5.06 5.54 -3.71
C ARG A 41 -5.36 5.59 -2.21
N MET A 42 -5.12 6.76 -1.63
CA MET A 42 -5.45 7.10 -0.25
C MET A 42 -6.44 8.27 -0.23
N MET A 43 -7.48 8.16 0.61
CA MET A 43 -8.46 9.21 0.79
C MET A 43 -8.44 9.69 2.24
N VAL A 44 -8.17 10.98 2.44
CA VAL A 44 -8.24 11.64 3.74
C VAL A 44 -9.49 12.50 3.77
N ILE A 45 -10.59 11.93 4.27
CA ILE A 45 -11.94 12.54 4.15
C ILE A 45 -12.63 12.78 5.50
N SER A 46 -12.18 12.12 6.57
CA SER A 46 -12.78 12.28 7.89
C SER A 46 -12.23 13.52 8.58
N TYR A 47 -13.12 14.36 9.12
CA TYR A 47 -12.75 15.50 9.96
C TYR A 47 -12.07 15.10 11.27
N LEU A 48 -12.14 13.81 11.65
CA LEU A 48 -11.43 13.27 12.81
C LEU A 48 -9.99 12.86 12.49
N THR A 49 -9.57 12.89 11.22
CA THR A 49 -8.22 12.52 10.81
C THR A 49 -7.21 13.61 11.21
N GLY A 50 -6.58 13.43 12.38
CA GLY A 50 -5.38 14.17 12.78
C GLY A 50 -4.05 13.53 12.33
N GLU A 51 -2.95 14.24 12.61
CA GLU A 51 -1.57 13.87 12.23
C GLU A 51 -1.16 12.46 12.69
N ASN A 52 -1.55 12.06 13.90
CA ASN A 52 -1.24 10.72 14.41
C ASN A 52 -1.79 9.61 13.51
N HIS A 53 -3.00 9.78 12.95
CA HIS A 53 -3.57 8.78 12.03
C HIS A 53 -2.75 8.66 10.74
N LEU A 54 -2.23 9.78 10.22
CA LEU A 54 -1.39 9.80 9.03
C LEU A 54 -0.03 9.13 9.30
N ARG A 55 0.59 9.39 10.46
CA ARG A 55 1.82 8.72 10.88
C ARG A 55 1.63 7.22 11.06
N GLU A 56 0.50 6.80 11.61
CA GLU A 56 0.17 5.38 11.77
C GLU A 56 -0.10 4.69 10.42
N LEU A 57 -0.69 5.40 9.45
CA LEU A 57 -0.84 4.91 8.08
C LEU A 57 0.52 4.78 7.37
N GLU A 58 1.41 5.76 7.50
CA GLU A 58 2.78 5.70 6.97
C GLU A 58 3.54 4.48 7.53
N LYS A 59 3.49 4.27 8.85
CA LYS A 59 4.11 3.09 9.49
C LYS A 59 3.53 1.78 8.94
N ALA A 60 2.21 1.72 8.75
CA ALA A 60 1.56 0.53 8.19
C ALA A 60 2.04 0.24 6.77
N LEU A 61 2.16 1.26 5.90
CA LEU A 61 2.69 1.12 4.54
C LEU A 61 4.14 0.62 4.54
N ILE A 62 5.01 1.21 5.38
CA ILE A 62 6.41 0.79 5.49
C ILE A 62 6.50 -0.67 5.97
N ASN A 63 5.72 -1.02 6.98
CA ASN A 63 5.69 -2.38 7.51
C ASN A 63 5.16 -3.38 6.47
N ALA A 64 4.13 -3.02 5.70
CA ALA A 64 3.61 -3.87 4.64
C ALA A 64 4.69 -4.24 3.62
N VAL A 65 5.46 -3.24 3.16
CA VAL A 65 6.59 -3.48 2.25
C VAL A 65 7.64 -4.41 2.86
N ARG A 66 7.98 -4.24 4.15
CA ARG A 66 8.94 -5.10 4.85
C ARG A 66 8.45 -6.54 4.96
N VAL A 67 7.19 -6.75 5.33
CA VAL A 67 6.57 -8.08 5.46
C VAL A 67 6.53 -8.79 4.10
N LEU A 68 6.12 -8.10 3.05
CA LEU A 68 6.06 -8.66 1.70
C LEU A 68 7.45 -8.98 1.15
N ALA A 69 8.43 -8.10 1.36
CA ALA A 69 9.81 -8.33 0.98
C ALA A 69 10.44 -9.51 1.74
N PHE A 70 10.09 -9.68 3.02
CA PHE A 70 10.50 -10.84 3.80
C PHE A 70 9.88 -12.12 3.23
N ARG A 71 8.56 -12.16 3.03
CA ARG A 71 7.84 -13.31 2.46
C ARG A 71 8.39 -13.72 1.10
N ALA A 72 8.73 -12.77 0.22
CA ALA A 72 9.31 -13.05 -1.07
C ALA A 72 10.73 -13.65 -1.02
N LYS A 73 11.45 -13.53 0.11
CA LYS A 73 12.79 -14.12 0.30
C LYS A 73 12.77 -15.52 0.91
N VAL A 74 11.73 -15.86 1.66
CA VAL A 74 11.58 -17.16 2.33
C VAL A 74 10.60 -18.10 1.61
N GLY A 75 9.92 -17.61 0.57
CA GLY A 75 9.04 -18.39 -0.30
C GLY A 75 9.72 -18.86 -1.58
#